data_AF-A0A7W3P8I4-F1
#
_entry.id   AF-A0A7W3P8I4-F1
#
_cell.length_a   1.000
_cell.length_b   1.000
_cell.length_c   1.000
_cell.angle_alpha   90.00
_cell.angle_beta   90.00
_cell.angle_gamma   90.00
#
_symmetry.space_group_name_H-M   'P 1'
#
loop_
_entity.id
_entity.type
_entity.pdbx_description
1 polymer ?
#
loop_
_entity_poly.entity_id
_entity_poly.type
_entity_poly.pdbx_seq_one_letter_code
_entity_poly.pdbx_strand_id
1 'polypeptide(L)' 'MTWHTATVPPTDLAAALASIQRVHGTVISSRPEPDGIHLTWTTSSASGGNLR' A
#
# COMPACT_ATOMS: atom_id res chain seq x y z
N MET A 1 -0.13 -9.27 -10.76
CA MET A 1 -0.09 -7.95 -10.09
C MET A 1 -1.47 -7.69 -9.55
N THR A 2 -1.59 -7.41 -8.26
CA THR A 2 -2.89 -7.21 -7.59
C THR A 2 -3.01 -5.76 -7.15
N TRP A 3 -4.14 -5.14 -7.45
CA TRP A 3 -4.46 -3.76 -7.09
C TRP A 3 -5.18 -3.70 -5.76
N HIS A 4 -4.87 -2.65 -4.99
CA HIS A 4 -5.47 -2.40 -3.68
C HIS A 4 -5.74 -0.90 -3.51
N THR A 5 -6.77 -0.59 -2.72
CA THR A 5 -7.10 0.77 -2.31
C THR A 5 -7.51 0.80 -0.84
N ALA A 6 -7.24 1.92 -0.18
CA ALA A 6 -7.70 2.19 1.18
C ALA A 6 -7.74 3.69 1.43
N THR A 7 -8.63 4.14 2.30
CA THR A 7 -8.60 5.49 2.88
C THR A 7 -8.17 5.37 4.33
N VAL A 8 -7.13 6.10 4.73
CA VAL A 8 -6.59 6.06 6.10
C VAL A 8 -6.58 7.46 6.72
N PRO A 9 -6.74 7.60 8.04
CA PRO A 9 -6.52 8.87 8.72
C PRO A 9 -5.10 9.41 8.46
N PRO A 10 -4.89 10.74 8.39
CA PRO A 10 -3.55 11.31 8.20
C PRO A 10 -2.55 10.89 9.28
N THR A 11 -3.02 10.67 10.51
CA THR A 11 -2.21 10.19 11.64
C THR A 11 -1.65 8.79 11.42
N ASP A 12 -2.33 7.97 10.60
CA ASP A 12 -2.01 6.56 10.40
C ASP A 12 -1.25 6.33 9.08
N LEU A 13 -1.03 7.39 8.29
CA LEU A 13 -0.39 7.29 6.97
C LEU A 13 0.96 6.59 7.04
N ALA A 14 1.80 6.95 8.01
CA ALA A 14 3.13 6.34 8.16
C ALA A 14 3.04 4.82 8.44
N ALA A 15 2.09 4.40 9.28
CA ALA A 15 1.87 2.99 9.59
C ALA A 15 1.30 2.21 8.39
N ALA A 16 0.41 2.85 7.62
CA ALA A 16 -0.13 2.29 6.39
C ALA A 16 0.97 2.08 5.33
N LEU A 17 1.81 3.10 5.10
CA LEU A 17 2.94 3.01 4.16
C LEU A 17 3.95 1.92 4.56
N ALA A 18 4.29 1.83 5.85
CA ALA A 18 5.17 0.78 6.36
C ALA A 18 4.58 -0.63 6.14
N SER A 19 3.26 -0.77 6.27
CA SER A 19 2.57 -2.05 6.04
C SER A 19 2.51 -2.43 4.56
N ILE A 20 2.30 -1.47 3.68
CA ILE A 20 2.37 -1.66 2.23
C ILE A 20 3.78 -2.11 1.83
N GLN A 21 4.82 -1.46 2.35
CA GLN A 21 6.22 -1.85 2.08
C GLN A 21 6.55 -3.25 2.58
N ARG A 22 6.05 -3.65 3.76
CA ARG A 22 6.27 -4.98 4.35
C ARG A 22 5.74 -6.12 3.47
N VAL A 23 4.66 -5.88 2.73
CA VAL A 23 4.08 -6.86 1.79
C VAL A 23 4.60 -6.69 0.36
N HIS A 24 5.73 -6.00 0.18
CA HIS A 24 6.31 -5.67 -1.12
C HIS A 24 5.32 -4.95 -2.05
N GLY A 25 4.49 -4.09 -1.47
CA GLY A 25 3.57 -3.24 -2.21
C GLY A 25 4.23 -1.95 -2.70
N THR A 26 3.82 -1.49 -3.88
CA THR A 26 4.25 -0.23 -4.49
C THR A 26 3.08 0.74 -4.53
N VAL A 27 3.19 1.86 -3.81
CA VAL A 27 2.20 2.94 -3.84
C VAL A 27 2.25 3.63 -5.21
N ILE A 28 1.09 3.69 -5.87
CA ILE A 28 0.91 4.32 -7.18
C ILE A 28 0.35 5.73 -7.03
N SER A 29 -0.51 5.94 -6.02
CA SER A 29 -1.12 7.24 -5.75
C SER A 29 -1.42 7.40 -4.27
N SER A 30 -1.28 8.63 -3.79
CA SER A 30 -1.77 9.08 -2.49
C SER A 30 -2.42 10.44 -2.66
N ARG A 31 -3.70 10.57 -2.31
CA ARG A 31 -4.44 11.83 -2.43
C ARG A 31 -5.24 12.13 -1.17
N PRO A 32 -5.24 13.37 -0.66
CA PRO A 32 -6.17 13.77 0.39
C PRO A 32 -7.62 13.71 -0.10
N GLU A 33 -8.51 13.25 0.75
CA GLU A 33 -9.96 13.20 0.60
C GLU A 33 -10.61 13.76 1.88
N PRO A 34 -11.90 14.14 1.88
CA PRO A 34 -12.57 14.65 3.07
C PRO A 34 -12.47 13.72 4.29
N ASP A 35 -12.43 12.40 4.06
CA ASP A 35 -12.44 11.38 5.10
C ASP A 35 -11.03 10.86 5.49
N GLY A 36 -9.97 11.36 4.84
CA GLY A 36 -8.59 10.91 5.10
C GLY A 36 -7.69 10.98 3.87
N ILE A 37 -6.71 10.09 3.79
CA ILE A 37 -5.78 9.98 2.66
C ILE A 37 -6.10 8.69 1.91
N HIS A 38 -6.56 8.83 0.67
CA HIS A 38 -6.80 7.70 -0.21
C HIS A 38 -5.49 7.23 -0.83
N LEU A 39 -5.18 5.96 -0.62
CA LEU A 39 -4.00 5.27 -1.11
C LEU A 39 -4.42 4.26 -2.17
N THR A 40 -3.65 4.22 -3.25
CA THR A 40 -3.72 3.14 -4.25
C THR A 40 -2.35 2.53 -4.36
N TRP A 41 -2.26 1.21 -4.24
CA TRP A 41 -1.00 0.48 -4.38
C TRP A 41 -1.19 -0.84 -5.12
N THR A 42 -0.08 -1.40 -5.56
CA THR A 42 -0.04 -2.72 -6.20
C THR A 42 0.84 -3.65 -5.41
N THR A 43 0.51 -4.93 -5.34
CA THR A 43 1.43 -5.97 -4.88
C THR A 43 1.75 -6.88 -6.05
N SER A 44 3.04 -7.14 -6.26
CA SER A 44 3.44 -8.20 -7.18
C SER A 44 3.24 -9.54 -6.47
N SER A 45 2.40 -10.42 -7.02
CA SER A 45 2.47 -11.83 -6.69
C SER A 45 3.81 -12.34 -7.23
N ALA A 46 4.88 -12.14 -6.49
CA ALA A 46 6.09 -12.90 -6.71
C ALA A 46 5.69 -14.35 -6.42
N SER A 47 5.36 -15.11 -7.45
CA SER A 47 5.31 -16.56 -7.36
C SER A 47 6.69 -17.02 -6.90
N GLY A 48 6.80 -17.39 -5.63
CA GLY A 48 7.93 -18.12 -5.05
C GLY A 48 9.29 -17.44 -5.21
N GLY A 49 9.62 -16.55 -4.27
CA GLY A 49 11.02 -16.39 -3.87
C GLY A 49 11.49 -17.64 -3.13
N ASN A 50 11.72 -18.74 -3.84
CA ASN A 50 12.60 -19.80 -3.36
C ASN A 50 14.03 -19.28 -3.53
N LEU A 51 14.59 -18.73 -2.47
CA LEU A 51 16.03 -18.56 -2.36
C LEU A 51 16.45 -19.21 -1.05
N ARG A 52 17.25 -20.25 -1.24
CA ARG A 52 17.94 -21.10 -0.27
C ARG A 52 18.89 -20.30 0.60
#